data_AF-A0A1C6LPQ0-F1
#
_entry.id   AF-A0A1C6LPQ0-F1
#
_cell.length_a   1.000
_cell.length_b   1.000
_cell.length_c   1.000
_cell.angle_alpha   90.00
_cell.angle_beta   90.00
_cell.angle_gamma   90.00
#
_symmetry.space_group_name_H-M   'P 1'
#
loop_
_entity.id
_entity.type
_entity.pdbx_description
1 polymer ?
#
loop_
_entity_poly.entity_id
_entity_poly.type
_entity_poly.pdbx_seq_one_letter_code
_entity_poly.pdbx_strand_id
1 'polypeptide(L)'
;MFAIPEDRLSAIQPDQNLFQEAGIDSLEAFEAVIAIHELLGVEIPKEIDPSRLGTLDSISTYLQEQYPPEVLDSFFHWLFHPLRAELLARRIPA
;
A
#
# COMPACT_ATOMS: atom_id res chain seq x y z
N MET A 1 -1.03 -10.21 -14.68
CA MET A 1 -1.82 -9.61 -13.60
C MET A 1 -2.39 -10.75 -12.79
N PHE A 2 -1.71 -11.15 -11.71
CA PHE A 2 -2.24 -12.13 -10.77
C PHE A 2 -3.15 -11.36 -9.81
N ALA A 3 -4.47 -11.52 -9.95
CA ALA A 3 -5.39 -11.01 -8.96
C ALA A 3 -5.29 -11.89 -7.71
N ILE A 4 -4.81 -11.33 -6.59
CA ILE A 4 -4.88 -12.02 -5.31
C ILE A 4 -6.36 -12.14 -4.94
N PRO A 5 -6.88 -13.36 -4.67
CA PRO A 5 -8.27 -13.53 -4.27
C PRO A 5 -8.60 -12.69 -3.04
N GLU A 6 -9.73 -11.97 -3.05
CA GLU A 6 -10.11 -11.03 -1.98
C GLU A 6 -10.17 -11.71 -0.59
N ASP A 7 -10.57 -12.97 -0.54
CA ASP A 7 -10.62 -13.79 0.68
C ASP A 7 -9.23 -14.02 1.29
N ARG A 8 -8.19 -14.08 0.45
CA ARG A 8 -6.81 -14.20 0.92
C ARG A 8 -6.26 -12.88 1.45
N LEU A 9 -6.65 -11.74 0.87
CA LEU A 9 -6.24 -10.42 1.36
C LEU A 9 -6.72 -10.18 2.79
N SER A 10 -7.95 -10.59 3.11
CA SER A 10 -8.51 -10.50 4.46
C SER A 10 -7.85 -11.44 5.49
N ALA A 11 -7.08 -12.43 5.04
CA ALA A 11 -6.39 -13.40 5.91
C ALA A 11 -4.92 -13.03 6.19
N ILE A 12 -4.35 -12.07 5.46
CA ILE A 12 -2.97 -11.60 5.66
C ILE A 12 -2.91 -10.82 6.98
N GLN A 13 -2.08 -11.27 7.91
CA GLN A 13 -1.80 -10.51 9.12
C GLN A 13 -0.69 -9.47 8.86
N PRO A 14 -0.67 -8.34 9.59
CA PRO A 14 0.24 -7.24 9.30
C PRO A 14 1.74 -7.58 9.39
N ASP A 15 2.09 -8.54 10.23
CA ASP A 15 3.44 -9.01 10.50
C ASP A 15 3.90 -10.13 9.56
N GLN A 16 3.00 -10.67 8.73
CA GLN A 16 3.31 -11.75 7.81
C GLN A 16 4.10 -11.27 6.59
N ASN A 17 4.96 -12.16 6.09
CA ASN A 17 5.78 -11.89 4.92
C ASN A 17 4.92 -11.91 3.65
N LEU A 18 4.73 -10.73 3.05
CA LEU A 18 3.94 -10.54 1.85
C LEU A 18 4.50 -11.29 0.63
N PHE A 19 5.82 -11.40 0.49
CA PHE A 19 6.42 -12.15 -0.61
C PHE A 19 6.07 -13.64 -0.55
N GLN A 20 6.03 -14.21 0.66
CA GLN A 20 5.76 -15.63 0.87
C GLN A 20 4.26 -15.95 0.88
N GLU A 21 3.46 -15.12 1.55
CA GLU A 21 2.04 -15.41 1.81
C GLU A 21 1.14 -14.93 0.67
N ALA A 22 1.45 -13.75 0.13
CA ALA A 22 0.70 -13.14 -0.96
C ALA A 22 1.28 -13.49 -2.35
N GLY A 23 2.48 -14.09 -2.39
CA GLY A 23 3.17 -14.42 -3.64
C GLY A 23 3.65 -13.19 -4.41
N ILE A 24 3.74 -12.05 -3.72
CA ILE A 24 4.22 -10.79 -4.29
C ILE A 24 5.70 -10.96 -4.65
N ASP A 25 6.12 -10.50 -5.82
CA ASP A 25 7.54 -10.44 -6.18
C ASP A 25 8.16 -9.05 -5.85
N SER A 26 9.48 -8.93 -6.02
CA SER A 26 10.18 -7.68 -5.70
C SER A 26 9.80 -6.51 -6.61
N LEU A 27 9.33 -6.78 -7.82
CA LEU A 27 8.85 -5.76 -8.75
C LEU A 27 7.45 -5.29 -8.34
N GLU A 28 6.55 -6.20 -8.02
CA GLU A 28 5.20 -5.89 -7.53
C GLU A 28 5.24 -5.11 -6.21
N ALA A 29 6.15 -5.46 -5.28
CA ALA A 29 6.35 -4.69 -4.06
C ALA A 29 6.85 -3.27 -4.35
N PHE A 30 7.72 -3.10 -5.35
CA PHE A 30 8.19 -1.79 -5.77
C PHE A 30 7.07 -0.96 -6.43
N GLU A 31 6.26 -1.58 -7.29
CA GLU A 31 5.07 -0.95 -7.88
C GLU A 31 4.06 -0.51 -6.81
N ALA A 32 3.83 -1.33 -5.78
CA ALA A 32 2.97 -0.97 -4.66
C ALA A 32 3.47 0.27 -3.92
N VAL A 33 4.78 0.38 -3.71
CA VAL A 33 5.35 1.58 -3.08
C VAL A 33 5.23 2.80 -3.96
N ILE A 34 5.49 2.70 -5.26
CA ILE A 34 5.25 3.80 -6.20
C ILE A 34 3.78 4.25 -6.10
N ALA A 35 2.84 3.32 -6.14
CA ALA A 35 1.41 3.62 -6.04
C ALA A 35 1.07 4.32 -4.72
N ILE A 36 1.66 3.91 -3.60
CA ILE A 36 1.46 4.57 -2.30
C ILE A 36 1.96 6.02 -2.36
N HIS A 37 3.15 6.28 -2.92
CA HIS A 37 3.70 7.63 -3.05
C HIS A 37 2.86 8.52 -3.96
N GLU A 38 2.39 7.99 -5.09
CA GLU A 38 1.47 8.68 -5.99
C GLU A 38 0.14 9.03 -5.30
N LEU A 39 -0.40 8.09 -4.51
CA LEU A 39 -1.62 8.28 -3.74
C LEU A 39 -1.46 9.32 -2.62
N LEU A 40 -0.30 9.35 -1.98
CA LEU A 40 0.08 10.37 -0.99
C LEU A 40 0.34 11.74 -1.64
N GLY A 41 0.57 11.80 -2.95
CA GLY A 41 0.89 13.04 -3.66
C GLY A 41 2.29 13.58 -3.32
N VAL A 42 3.22 12.70 -2.97
CA VAL A 42 4.59 13.02 -2.53
C VAL A 42 5.61 12.56 -3.56
N GLU A 43 6.83 13.13 -3.50
CA GLU A 43 7.91 12.69 -4.39
C GLU A 43 8.34 11.26 -4.03
N ILE A 44 8.51 10.42 -5.05
CA ILE A 44 9.02 9.06 -4.91
C ILE A 44 10.52 9.14 -4.61
N PRO A 45 11.02 8.54 -3.51
CA PRO A 45 12.44 8.49 -3.21
C PRO A 45 13.22 7.83 -4.33
N LYS A 46 14.41 8.38 -4.62
CA LYS A 46 15.31 7.82 -5.65
C LYS A 46 15.83 6.42 -5.29
N GLU A 47 15.89 6.13 -4.00
CA GLU A 47 16.33 4.86 -3.45
C GLU A 47 15.25 4.36 -2.49
N ILE A 48 14.64 3.23 -2.86
CA ILE A 48 13.70 2.49 -2.01
C ILE A 48 14.39 1.17 -1.72
N ASP A 49 14.51 0.81 -0.44
CA ASP A 49 15.04 -0.48 -0.03
C ASP A 49 13.88 -1.51 0.00
N PRO A 50 13.82 -2.46 -0.94
CA PRO A 50 12.73 -3.43 -1.02
C PRO A 50 12.66 -4.36 0.19
N SER A 51 13.76 -4.52 0.93
CA SER A 51 13.78 -5.36 2.14
C SER A 51 12.91 -4.81 3.27
N ARG A 52 12.63 -3.50 3.24
CA ARG A 52 11.74 -2.81 4.20
C ARG A 52 10.25 -2.95 3.87
N LEU A 53 9.92 -3.66 2.78
CA LEU A 53 8.56 -3.78 2.24
C LEU A 53 8.00 -5.19 2.40
N GLY A 54 8.65 -6.03 3.20
CA GLY A 54 8.31 -7.45 3.32
C GLY A 54 7.05 -7.74 4.11
N THR A 55 6.52 -6.80 4.88
CA THR A 55 5.32 -6.97 5.71
C THR A 55 4.51 -5.66 5.71
N LEU A 56 3.22 -5.71 6.04
CA LEU A 56 2.42 -4.48 6.16
C LEU A 56 2.93 -3.59 7.32
N ASP A 57 3.41 -4.20 8.40
CA ASP A 57 4.01 -3.47 9.53
C ASP A 57 5.29 -2.73 9.13
N SER A 58 6.15 -3.36 8.33
CA SER A 58 7.38 -2.72 7.86
C SER A 58 7.09 -1.59 6.86
N ILE A 59 6.09 -1.76 5.99
CA ILE A 59 5.58 -0.69 5.11
C ILE A 59 5.01 0.47 5.94
N SER A 60 4.18 0.18 6.95
CA SER A 60 3.61 1.21 7.83
C SER A 60 4.71 1.97 8.57
N THR A 61 5.71 1.25 9.09
CA THR A 61 6.86 1.84 9.78
C THR A 61 7.66 2.74 8.83
N TYR A 62 7.93 2.26 7.62
CA TYR A 62 8.60 3.04 6.59
C TYR A 62 7.87 4.35 6.29
N LEU A 63 6.55 4.32 6.12
CA LEU A 63 5.75 5.53 5.85
C LEU A 63 5.78 6.51 7.03
N GLN A 64 5.73 6.02 8.27
CA GLN A 64 5.81 6.85 9.48
C GLN A 64 7.18 7.49 9.68
N GLU A 65 8.25 6.81 9.26
CA GLU A 65 9.60 7.40 9.27
C GLU A 65 9.78 8.44 8.16
N GLN A 66 9.17 8.20 7.01
CA GLN A 66 9.36 9.01 5.82
C GLN A 66 8.50 10.28 5.81
N TYR A 67 7.34 10.26 6.48
CA TYR A 67 6.36 11.33 6.42
C TYR A 67 5.88 11.80 7.80
N PRO A 68 5.63 13.11 7.98
CA PRO A 68 5.00 13.62 9.18
C PRO A 68 3.62 12.99 9.40
N PRO A 69 3.20 12.75 10.66
CA PRO A 69 1.88 12.20 10.97
C PRO A 69 0.73 12.97 10.32
N GLU A 70 0.84 14.29 10.20
CA GLU A 70 -0.20 15.15 9.62
C GLU A 70 -0.46 14.84 8.13
N VAL A 71 0.58 14.42 7.40
CA VAL A 71 0.48 14.03 5.99
C VAL A 71 -0.26 12.69 5.89
N LEU A 72 0.12 11.72 6.73
CA LEU A 72 -0.49 10.40 6.76
C LEU A 72 -1.95 10.48 7.22
N ASP A 73 -2.25 11.25 8.26
CA ASP A 73 -3.60 11.48 8.77
C ASP A 73 -4.50 12.12 7.71
N SER A 74 -3.99 13.15 7.02
CA SER A 74 -4.71 13.80 5.92
C SER A 74 -5.00 12.82 4.79
N PHE A 75 -4.02 11.97 4.45
CA PHE A 75 -4.17 10.93 3.45
C PHE A 75 -5.23 9.89 3.83
N PHE A 76 -5.17 9.32 5.03
CA PHE A 76 -6.15 8.32 5.47
C PHE A 76 -7.55 8.92 5.59
N HIS A 77 -7.67 10.14 6.11
CA HIS A 77 -8.94 10.85 6.16
C HIS A 77 -9.54 11.05 4.76
N TRP A 78 -8.72 11.42 3.79
CA TRP A 78 -9.12 11.55 2.39
C TRP A 78 -9.44 10.21 1.74
N LEU A 79 -8.66 9.15 2.01
CA LEU A 79 -8.81 7.82 1.42
C LEU A 79 -10.14 7.18 1.83
N PHE A 80 -10.48 7.30 3.12
CA PHE A 80 -11.72 6.76 3.69
C PHE A 80 -12.89 7.75 3.64
N HIS A 81 -12.74 8.87 2.93
CA HIS A 81 -13.85 9.78 2.72
C HIS A 81 -14.98 9.07 1.93
N PRO A 82 -16.26 9.10 2.38
CA PRO A 82 -17.34 8.28 1.81
C PRO A 82 -17.52 8.41 0.29
N LEU A 83 -17.37 9.64 -0.23
CA LEU A 83 -17.47 9.91 -1.67
C LEU A 83 -16.36 9.23 -2.50
N ARG A 84 -15.20 8.93 -1.92
CA ARG A 84 -14.09 8.26 -2.61
C ARG A 84 -14.22 6.75 -2.61
N ALA A 85 -14.70 6.16 -1.52
CA ALA A 85 -15.04 4.74 -1.49
C ALA A 85 -16.00 4.39 -2.64
N GLU A 86 -16.99 5.26 -2.88
CA GLU A 86 -17.95 5.09 -3.97
C GLU A 86 -17.35 5.33 -5.37
N LEU A 87 -16.41 6.27 -5.52
CA LEU A 87 -15.73 6.52 -6.81
C LEU A 87 -14.72 5.42 -7.16
N LEU A 88 -14.01 4.87 -6.17
CA LEU A 88 -13.11 3.73 -6.36
C LEU A 88 -13.90 2.47 -6.74
N ALA A 89 -15.03 2.21 -6.05
CA ALA A 89 -15.93 1.10 -6.39
C ALA A 89 -16.49 1.20 -7.82
N ARG A 90 -16.64 2.42 -8.37
CA ARG A 90 -17.14 2.64 -9.75
C ARG A 90 -16.05 2.57 -10.83
N ARG A 91 -14.76 2.58 -10.47
CA ARG A 91 -13.64 2.57 -11.43
C ARG A 91 -13.04 1.19 -11.70
N ILE A 92 -13.42 0.15 -10.95
CA ILE A 92 -13.00 -1.22 -11.23
C ILE A 92 -14.02 -1.81 -12.22
N PRO A 93 -13.67 -2.01 -13.51
CA PRO A 93 -14.53 -2.79 -14.39
C PRO A 93 -14.58 -4.24 -13.89
N ALA A 94 -15.79 -4.80 -13.86
CA ALA A 94 -16.05 -6.20 -13.53
C ALA A 94 -15.33 -7.17 -14.48
#